data_AF-A0A3C0GP43-F1
#
_entry.id   AF-A0A3C0GP43-F1
#
_cell.length_a   1.000
_cell.length_b   1.000
_cell.length_c   1.000
_cell.angle_alpha   90.00
_cell.angle_beta   90.00
_cell.angle_gamma   90.00
#
_symmetry.space_group_name_H-M   'P 1'
#
loop_
_entity.id
_entity.type
_entity.pdbx_description
1 polymer ?
#
loop_
_entity_poly.entity_id
_entity_poly.type
_entity_poly.pdbx_seq_one_letter_code
_entity_poly.pdbx_strand_id
1 'polypeptide(L)' 'GSREVIDLHGRLDQVRCMGCEARTPREDFQQVLLAHNPGWDQLDAAQAPDGDADLDDVDFSRFQVPACP' A
#
# COMPACT_ATOMS: atom_id res chain seq x y z
N GLY A 1 -6.08 0.42 -22.13
CA GLY A 1 -6.94 0.32 -20.93
C GLY A 1 -8.38 0.58 -21.30
N SER A 2 -9.31 0.02 -20.53
CA SER A 2 -10.75 0.26 -20.67
C SER A 2 -11.11 1.68 -20.22
N ARG A 3 -12.06 2.33 -20.90
CA ARG A 3 -12.40 3.75 -20.67
C ARG A 3 -13.77 3.97 -20.01
N GLU A 4 -14.70 3.04 -20.22
CA GLU A 4 -16.06 3.10 -19.68
C GLU A 4 -16.22 2.02 -18.60
N VAL A 5 -15.48 2.19 -17.50
CA VAL A 5 -15.46 1.24 -16.39
C VAL A 5 -15.98 1.91 -15.13
N ILE A 6 -16.73 1.15 -14.33
CA ILE A 6 -17.13 1.54 -12.99
C ILE A 6 -16.39 0.64 -12.00
N ASP A 7 -15.52 1.24 -11.19
CA ASP A 7 -14.76 0.55 -10.16
C ASP A 7 -15.62 0.36 -8.90
N LEU A 8 -16.47 -0.68 -8.88
CA LEU A 8 -17.47 -0.91 -7.82
C LEU A 8 -16.86 -0.98 -6.41
N HIS A 9 -15.66 -1.55 -6.29
CA HIS A 9 -14.94 -1.70 -5.02
C HIS A 9 -13.76 -0.73 -4.88
N GLY A 10 -13.73 0.30 -5.74
CA GLY A 10 -12.59 1.21 -5.82
C GLY A 10 -11.39 0.59 -6.54
N ARG A 11 -10.21 1.18 -6.29
CA ARG A 11 -8.97 0.84 -6.98
C ARG A 11 -7.81 0.77 -6.00
N LEU A 12 -6.91 -0.18 -6.22
CA LEU A 12 -5.70 -0.38 -5.40
C LEU A 12 -4.56 0.58 -5.76
N ASP A 13 -4.65 1.27 -6.91
CA ASP A 13 -3.62 2.21 -7.37
C ASP A 13 -3.71 3.59 -6.69
N GLN A 14 -4.63 3.75 -5.72
CA GLN A 14 -4.84 4.99 -4.99
C GLN A 14 -4.91 4.77 -3.49
N VAL A 15 -4.28 5.65 -2.73
CA VAL A 15 -4.40 5.76 -1.27
C VAL A 15 -5.21 7.00 -0.95
N ARG A 16 -6.17 6.89 -0.02
CA ARG A 16 -6.96 8.03 0.47
C ARG A 16 -6.73 8.27 1.95
N CYS A 17 -6.56 9.53 2.34
CA CYS A 17 -6.59 9.91 3.74
C CYS A 17 -8.04 9.85 4.26
N MET A 18 -8.26 9.19 5.39
CA MET A 18 -9.59 9.11 6.02
C MET A 18 -9.95 10.39 6.81
N GLY A 19 -8.99 11.30 7.02
CA GLY A 19 -9.21 12.56 7.75
C GLY A 19 -9.48 13.77 6.84
N CYS A 20 -8.73 13.92 5.74
CA CYS A 20 -8.83 15.08 4.83
C CYS A 20 -9.19 14.71 3.38
N GLU A 21 -9.44 13.43 3.10
CA GLU A 21 -9.80 12.90 1.77
C GLU A 21 -8.76 13.10 0.66
N ALA A 22 -7.56 13.58 0.98
CA ALA A 22 -6.44 13.66 0.04
C ALA A 22 -6.15 12.29 -0.58
N ARG A 23 -5.88 12.30 -1.89
CA ARG A 23 -5.61 11.10 -2.69
C ARG A 23 -4.19 11.15 -3.24
N THR A 24 -3.47 10.05 -3.09
CA THR A 24 -2.09 9.90 -3.57
C THR A 24 -1.98 8.61 -4.39
N PRO A 25 -1.19 8.58 -5.48
CA PRO A 25 -0.87 7.34 -6.15
C PRO A 25 -0.26 6.32 -5.19
N ARG A 26 -0.70 5.06 -5.29
CA ARG A 26 -0.19 3.98 -4.44
C ARG A 26 1.31 3.75 -4.61
N GLU A 27 1.83 3.99 -5.81
CA GLU A 27 3.25 3.90 -6.15
C GLU A 27 4.08 4.95 -5.40
N ASP A 28 3.62 6.21 -5.38
CA ASP A 28 4.30 7.28 -4.62
C ASP A 28 4.31 6.95 -3.12
N PHE A 29 3.18 6.48 -2.58
CA PHE A 29 3.10 6.04 -1.19
C PHE A 29 4.01 4.83 -0.90
N GLN A 30 4.21 3.94 -1.88
CA GLN A 30 5.15 2.81 -1.76
C GLN A 30 6.58 3.30 -1.54
N GLN A 31 7.02 4.34 -2.26
CA GLN A 31 8.37 4.89 -2.09
C GLN A 31 8.56 5.47 -0.68
N VAL A 32 7.54 6.12 -0.13
CA VAL A 32 7.57 6.62 1.25
C VAL A 32 7.64 5.46 2.26
N LEU A 33 6.87 4.39 2.05
CA LEU A 33 6.93 3.19 2.89
C LEU A 33 8.32 2.56 2.88
N LEU A 34 8.94 2.40 1.71
CA LEU A 34 10.29 1.86 1.57
C LEU A 34 11.33 2.70 2.30
N ALA A 35 11.24 4.03 2.20
CA ALA A 35 12.16 4.94 2.89
C ALA A 35 12.06 4.85 4.43
N HIS A 36 10.87 4.59 4.97
CA HIS A 36 10.66 4.49 6.42
C HIS A 36 10.91 3.09 6.98
N ASN A 37 10.92 2.07 6.12
CA ASN A 37 10.99 0.66 6.50
C ASN A 37 12.11 -0.07 5.74
N PRO A 38 13.38 0.33 5.90
CA PRO A 38 14.49 -0.30 5.19
C PRO A 38 14.58 -1.80 5.51
N GLY A 39 14.73 -2.63 4.48
CA GLY A 39 14.87 -4.08 4.58
C GLY A 39 13.56 -4.86 4.46
N TRP A 40 12.40 -4.20 4.49
CA TRP A 40 11.10 -4.85 4.30
C TRP A 40 10.86 -5.32 2.86
N ASP A 41 11.49 -4.66 1.89
CA ASP A 41 11.49 -5.02 0.47
C ASP A 41 12.26 -6.31 0.15
N GLN A 42 13.01 -6.84 1.11
CA GLN A 42 13.81 -8.06 0.96
C GLN A 42 13.07 -9.31 1.45
N LEU A 43 11.90 -9.14 2.06
CA LEU A 43 11.07 -10.25 2.52
C LEU A 43 10.33 -10.88 1.33
N ASP A 44 10.24 -12.20 1.35
CA ASP A 44 9.48 -12.96 0.35
C ASP A 44 8.15 -13.39 0.94
N ALA A 45 7.07 -13.22 0.17
CA ALA A 45 5.70 -13.54 0.59
C ALA A 45 4.83 -13.90 -0.62
N ALA A 46 3.92 -14.84 -0.39
CA ALA A 46 2.86 -15.13 -1.35
C ALA A 46 1.91 -13.93 -1.43
N GLN A 47 1.53 -13.54 -2.65
CA GLN A 47 0.58 -12.46 -2.90
C GLN A 47 -0.82 -13.00 -3.16
N ALA A 48 -1.81 -12.46 -2.46
CA ALA A 48 -3.22 -12.69 -2.68
C ALA A 48 -3.77 -11.85 -3.85
N PRO A 49 -4.95 -12.17 -4.42
CA PRO A 49 -5.50 -11.47 -5.58
C PRO A 49 -5.81 -9.97 -5.38
N ASP A 50 -5.98 -9.53 -4.14
CA ASP A 50 -6.16 -8.13 -3.73
C ASP A 50 -4.84 -7.41 -3.45
N GLY A 51 -3.70 -8.10 -3.59
CA GLY A 51 -2.37 -7.56 -3.37
C GLY A 51 -1.86 -7.69 -1.93
N ASP A 52 -2.61 -8.36 -1.03
CA ASP A 52 -2.12 -8.67 0.30
C ASP A 52 -0.99 -9.69 0.25
N ALA A 53 -0.06 -9.61 1.21
CA ALA A 53 1.11 -10.46 1.29
C ALA A 53 1.13 -11.20 2.63
N ASP A 54 1.19 -12.54 2.58
CA ASP A 54 1.25 -13.37 3.78
C ASP A 54 2.70 -13.47 4.28
N LEU A 55 3.00 -12.75 5.36
CA LEU A 55 4.31 -12.73 6.04
C LEU A 55 4.20 -13.40 7.41
N ASP A 56 4.66 -14.64 7.50
CA ASP A 56 4.74 -15.39 8.77
C ASP A 56 5.99 -15.00 9.57
N ASP A 57 5.88 -15.05 10.91
CA ASP A 57 6.98 -14.80 11.85
C ASP A 57 7.67 -13.42 11.74
N VAL A 58 7.02 -12.44 11.11
CA VAL A 58 7.53 -11.05 11.00
C VAL A 58 6.98 -10.17 12.13
N ASP A 59 7.87 -9.42 12.79
CA ASP A 59 7.49 -8.43 13.81
C ASP A 59 7.08 -7.10 13.16
N PHE A 60 5.77 -6.89 13.06
CA PHE A 60 5.19 -5.65 12.53
C PHE A 60 5.23 -4.45 13.49
N SER A 61 5.62 -4.64 14.76
CA SER A 61 5.61 -3.54 15.74
C SER A 61 6.56 -2.38 15.38
N ARG A 62 7.54 -2.67 14.52
CA ARG A 62 8.52 -1.70 14.02
C ARG A 62 8.17 -1.16 12.64
N PHE A 63 7.12 -1.66 12.00
CA PHE A 63 6.65 -1.15 10.72
C PHE A 63 6.04 0.24 10.91
N GLN A 64 6.57 1.21 10.19
CA GLN A 64 6.13 2.59 10.23
C GLN A 64 5.18 2.86 9.07
N VAL A 65 3.94 3.21 9.39
CA VAL A 65 2.95 3.70 8.42
C VAL A 65 3.01 5.23 8.40
N PRO A 66 3.43 5.86 7.29
CA PRO A 66 3.52 7.31 7.19
C PRO A 66 2.14 7.97 7.34
N ALA A 67 2.12 9.13 7.99
CA ALA A 67 0.92 9.96 8.06
C ALA A 67 0.60 10.62 6.72
N CYS A 68 -0.61 11.17 6.60
CA CYS A 68 -0.94 12.07 5.49
C CYS A 68 0.08 13.24 5.45
N PRO A 69 0.62 13.60 4.28
CA PRO A 69 1.42 14.81 4.10
C PRO A 69 0.67 16.09 4.51
#